data_AF-A0A0S8EMK7-F1
#
_entry.id   AF-A0A0S8EMK7-F1
#
_cell.length_a   1.000
_cell.length_b   1.000
_cell.length_c   1.000
_cell.angle_alpha   90.00
_cell.angle_beta   90.00
_cell.angle_gamma   90.00
#
_symmetry.space_group_name_H-M   'P 1'
#
loop_
_entity.id
_entity.type
_entity.pdbx_description
1 polymer ?
#
loop_
_entity_poly.entity_id
_entity_poly.type
_entity_poly.pdbx_seq_one_letter_code
_entity_poly.pdbx_strand_id
1 'polypeptide(L)'
;MLRRIGIVCLAALASLTAAISAWAIGPEKPGWHPPELVLGGGAGNPALHQGADRILAYDHYGRPGVAVGCLSYTYYARRVPGYGWGGGYAVVVSSLFARSPSLAFDRHELPVVGCGGEEVYIARLDADNVWHDDKVYNEPSYSCSVAVDLYGRMAMAWHDPDPTIRKVLLAYDRNDDGAFDEFGEIQTVNWPLTGQYVSLAFDGDNRPMLAYQDADSEDLMFAVQGAGTVWLNICVDGAGSQGWKPSLAVNPMTGYPAIAYAGDGGGSLRYAEWDGHEWQITTLPNPRDNGILGVSLAFDPADGNPAIAYHEGDPLSGDPAPDWNFGLLAFTWRHDETWENQVVAWEGDTGLHPSVAFNDYGPGWAGIAYLDSLGNVWYVEDPPVVPEPATLALLAAGAVAVAAGRRRGDRRRS
;
A
#
# COMPACT_ATOMS: atom_id res chain seq x y z
N MET A 1 17.93 -36.80 -28.47
CA MET A 1 19.01 -36.16 -27.69
C MET A 1 18.69 -34.69 -27.37
N LEU A 2 18.34 -33.88 -28.37
CA LEU A 2 17.91 -32.47 -28.21
C LEU A 2 16.66 -32.30 -27.33
N ARG A 3 15.64 -33.18 -27.45
CA ARG A 3 14.42 -33.11 -26.62
C ARG A 3 14.67 -33.29 -25.11
N ARG A 4 15.62 -34.14 -24.69
CA ARG A 4 15.93 -34.35 -23.26
C ARG A 4 16.82 -33.23 -22.69
N ILE A 5 17.66 -32.60 -23.51
CA ILE A 5 18.45 -31.42 -23.11
C ILE A 5 17.54 -30.21 -22.95
N GLY A 6 16.56 -30.02 -23.86
CA GLY A 6 15.54 -28.99 -23.73
C GLY A 6 14.73 -29.11 -22.44
N ILE A 7 14.30 -30.32 -22.06
CA ILE A 7 13.51 -30.55 -20.84
C ILE A 7 14.33 -30.27 -19.56
N VAL A 8 15.61 -30.64 -19.52
CA VAL A 8 16.48 -30.37 -18.36
C VAL A 8 16.84 -28.88 -18.25
N CYS A 9 17.06 -28.19 -19.37
CA CYS A 9 17.24 -26.74 -19.38
C CYS A 9 15.97 -25.99 -18.97
N LEU A 10 14.79 -26.44 -19.40
CA LEU A 10 13.50 -25.88 -18.97
C LEU A 10 13.24 -26.13 -17.48
N ALA A 11 13.55 -27.31 -16.95
CA ALA A 11 13.41 -27.59 -15.52
C ALA A 11 14.41 -26.78 -14.67
N ALA A 12 15.64 -26.59 -15.16
CA ALA A 12 16.65 -25.77 -14.49
C ALA A 12 16.30 -24.27 -14.52
N LEU A 13 15.74 -23.77 -15.63
CA LEU A 13 15.19 -22.41 -15.71
C LEU A 13 13.97 -22.25 -14.80
N ALA A 14 13.07 -23.24 -14.76
CA ALA A 14 11.90 -23.22 -13.88
C ALA A 14 12.29 -23.24 -12.39
N SER A 15 13.34 -23.98 -12.02
CA SER A 15 13.90 -23.94 -10.66
C SER A 15 14.70 -22.67 -10.37
N LEU A 16 15.24 -21.99 -11.39
CA LEU A 16 15.89 -20.69 -11.23
C LEU A 16 14.84 -19.59 -11.03
N THR A 17 13.75 -19.61 -11.81
CA THR A 17 12.60 -18.70 -11.60
C THR A 17 11.94 -18.93 -10.24
N ALA A 18 11.87 -20.20 -9.77
CA ALA A 18 11.36 -20.52 -8.44
C ALA A 18 12.30 -20.12 -7.29
N ALA A 19 13.61 -19.97 -7.56
CA ALA A 19 14.59 -19.50 -6.58
C ALA A 19 14.71 -17.97 -6.55
N ILE A 20 14.43 -17.30 -7.67
CA ILE A 20 14.37 -15.83 -7.78
C ILE A 20 13.03 -15.29 -7.26
N SER A 21 11.97 -16.11 -7.23
CA SER A 21 10.65 -15.77 -6.68
C SER A 21 10.52 -16.03 -5.18
N ALA A 22 11.58 -16.41 -4.48
CA ALA A 22 11.45 -16.95 -3.12
C ALA A 22 11.38 -15.89 -2.01
N TRP A 23 11.73 -14.64 -2.31
CA TRP A 23 11.69 -13.54 -1.34
C TRP A 23 11.52 -12.24 -2.13
N ALA A 24 10.34 -11.60 -2.10
CA ALA A 24 10.24 -10.27 -2.69
C ALA A 24 10.87 -9.22 -1.77
N ILE A 25 10.91 -9.49 -0.47
CA ILE A 25 11.80 -8.84 0.49
C ILE A 25 12.53 -9.91 1.29
N GLY A 26 13.76 -10.22 0.87
CA GLY A 26 14.59 -11.25 1.50
C GLY A 26 15.54 -10.72 2.57
N PRO A 27 16.55 -11.53 2.96
CA PRO A 27 17.64 -11.08 3.84
C PRO A 27 18.52 -10.01 3.19
N GLU A 28 18.42 -9.84 1.88
CA GLU A 28 19.15 -8.80 1.17
C GLU A 28 18.34 -7.51 1.15
N LYS A 29 19.01 -6.41 1.49
CA LYS A 29 18.47 -5.06 1.39
C LYS A 29 17.89 -4.81 0.00
N PRO A 30 16.63 -4.33 -0.11
CA PRO A 30 16.01 -3.98 -1.39
C PRO A 30 16.88 -3.06 -2.24
N GLY A 31 17.04 -3.38 -3.52
CA GLY A 31 17.90 -2.71 -4.50
C GLY A 31 17.13 -1.74 -5.40
N TRP A 32 16.44 -0.79 -4.79
CA TRP A 32 15.56 0.19 -5.46
C TRP A 32 16.12 0.73 -6.78
N HIS A 33 15.34 0.64 -7.85
CA HIS A 33 15.63 1.33 -9.10
C HIS A 33 15.60 2.86 -8.91
N PRO A 34 16.21 3.63 -9.83
CA PRO A 34 16.02 5.07 -9.86
C PRO A 34 14.51 5.43 -9.90
N PRO A 35 14.03 6.37 -9.07
CA PRO A 35 12.63 6.76 -9.07
C PRO A 35 12.16 7.25 -10.45
N GLU A 36 10.99 6.79 -10.86
CA GLU A 36 10.30 7.20 -12.07
C GLU A 36 9.32 8.34 -11.76
N LEU A 37 9.35 9.39 -12.58
CA LEU A 37 8.35 10.45 -12.51
C LEU A 37 7.01 9.93 -13.06
N VAL A 38 6.00 9.88 -12.20
CA VAL A 38 4.62 9.46 -12.55
C VAL A 38 3.87 10.64 -13.16
N LEU A 39 3.81 11.75 -12.41
CA LEU A 39 3.15 13.00 -12.81
C LEU A 39 3.99 14.19 -12.32
N GLY A 40 4.34 15.11 -13.21
CA GLY A 40 5.15 16.28 -12.89
C GLY A 40 4.38 17.61 -12.91
N GLY A 41 5.05 18.69 -12.51
CA GLY A 41 4.53 20.05 -12.61
C GLY A 41 3.59 20.45 -11.47
N GLY A 42 3.74 19.84 -10.29
CA GLY A 42 2.85 20.08 -9.15
C GLY A 42 1.45 19.51 -9.35
N ALA A 43 1.37 18.38 -10.04
CA ALA A 43 0.11 17.69 -10.31
C ALA A 43 -0.56 17.18 -9.02
N GLY A 44 0.21 16.85 -8.00
CA GLY A 44 -0.26 16.59 -6.65
C GLY A 44 -0.15 17.81 -5.75
N ASN A 45 -0.99 17.89 -4.72
CA ASN A 45 -0.80 18.85 -3.63
C ASN A 45 -0.58 18.08 -2.33
N PRO A 46 0.65 18.03 -1.80
CA PRO A 46 0.95 17.28 -0.58
C PRO A 46 0.07 17.67 0.62
N ALA A 47 -0.38 18.92 0.70
CA ALA A 47 -1.26 19.35 1.79
C ALA A 47 -2.65 18.70 1.77
N LEU A 48 -3.06 18.12 0.64
CA LEU A 48 -4.36 17.46 0.46
C LEU A 48 -4.31 15.95 0.70
N HIS A 49 -3.13 15.36 0.89
CA HIS A 49 -2.94 13.92 1.09
C HIS A 49 -2.83 13.57 2.58
N GLN A 50 -3.69 14.11 3.41
CA GLN A 50 -3.58 13.90 4.86
C GLN A 50 -4.14 12.55 5.34
N GLY A 51 -4.71 11.73 4.45
CA GLY A 51 -5.20 10.39 4.77
C GLY A 51 -4.08 9.40 5.08
N ALA A 52 -4.45 8.26 5.65
CA ALA A 52 -3.52 7.18 5.99
C ALA A 52 -3.48 6.03 4.97
N ASP A 53 -4.28 6.12 3.91
CA ASP A 53 -4.54 4.97 3.05
C ASP A 53 -3.86 5.03 1.69
N ARG A 54 -3.88 3.88 1.01
CA ARG A 54 -3.05 3.56 -0.16
C ARG A 54 -3.41 4.40 -1.38
N ILE A 55 -2.41 5.07 -1.96
CA ILE A 55 -2.51 5.71 -3.27
C ILE A 55 -1.94 4.84 -4.40
N LEU A 56 -1.21 3.77 -4.07
CA LEU A 56 -0.62 2.81 -5.00
C LEU A 56 -1.31 1.45 -4.85
N ALA A 57 -1.68 0.85 -5.98
CA ALA A 57 -2.12 -0.53 -6.08
C ALA A 57 -1.67 -1.15 -7.41
N TYR A 58 -1.72 -2.48 -7.51
CA TYR A 58 -1.44 -3.21 -8.74
C TYR A 58 -2.69 -3.90 -9.27
N ASP A 59 -2.84 -3.93 -10.59
CA ASP A 59 -3.79 -4.83 -11.24
C ASP A 59 -3.26 -6.29 -11.24
N HIS A 60 -4.11 -7.27 -11.57
CA HIS A 60 -3.72 -8.68 -11.66
C HIS A 60 -2.77 -8.99 -12.84
N TYR A 61 -2.38 -7.98 -13.63
CA TYR A 61 -1.31 -8.08 -14.63
C TYR A 61 0.01 -7.53 -14.12
N GLY A 62 0.07 -7.12 -12.84
CA GLY A 62 1.24 -6.58 -12.18
C GLY A 62 1.61 -5.18 -12.64
N ARG A 63 0.63 -4.38 -13.08
CA ARG A 63 0.83 -2.99 -13.51
C ARG A 63 0.46 -2.04 -12.37
N PRO A 64 1.36 -1.15 -11.96
CA PRO A 64 1.06 -0.19 -10.91
C PRO A 64 0.13 0.91 -11.43
N GLY A 65 -0.85 1.26 -10.61
CA GLY A 65 -1.66 2.47 -10.71
C GLY A 65 -1.41 3.38 -9.50
N VAL A 66 -1.47 4.70 -9.71
CA VAL A 66 -1.32 5.70 -8.66
C VAL A 66 -2.45 6.71 -8.75
N ALA A 67 -3.14 6.94 -7.62
CA ALA A 67 -4.13 8.00 -7.49
C ALA A 67 -3.53 9.23 -6.79
N VAL A 68 -3.84 10.44 -7.27
CA VAL A 68 -3.32 11.67 -6.66
C VAL A 68 -4.35 12.79 -6.67
N GLY A 69 -4.55 13.42 -5.50
CA GLY A 69 -5.39 14.60 -5.35
C GLY A 69 -4.62 15.91 -5.56
N CYS A 70 -5.30 16.89 -6.16
CA CYS A 70 -4.87 18.28 -6.28
C CYS A 70 -6.03 19.23 -5.91
N LEU A 71 -5.81 20.54 -5.99
CA LEU A 71 -6.80 21.54 -5.57
C LEU A 71 -8.18 21.44 -6.23
N SER A 72 -8.28 20.85 -7.42
CA SER A 72 -9.54 20.82 -8.18
C SER A 72 -9.85 19.48 -8.84
N TYR A 73 -8.93 18.52 -8.75
CA TYR A 73 -9.02 17.26 -9.46
C TYR A 73 -8.40 16.12 -8.65
N THR A 74 -8.97 14.94 -8.81
CA THR A 74 -8.26 13.68 -8.54
C THR A 74 -7.79 13.13 -9.88
N TYR A 75 -6.52 12.73 -9.94
CA TYR A 75 -5.94 12.04 -11.08
C TYR A 75 -5.74 10.57 -10.76
N TYR A 76 -5.88 9.74 -11.79
CA TYR A 76 -5.36 8.38 -11.81
C TYR A 76 -4.28 8.31 -12.88
N ALA A 77 -3.14 7.71 -12.56
CA ALA A 77 -2.08 7.39 -13.50
C ALA A 77 -1.81 5.88 -13.47
N ARG A 78 -1.53 5.27 -14.62
CA ARG A 78 -1.10 3.88 -14.76
C ARG A 78 0.18 3.79 -15.56
N ARG A 79 1.04 2.83 -15.20
CA ARG A 79 2.22 2.51 -15.99
C ARG A 79 1.84 1.64 -17.19
N VAL A 80 2.12 2.13 -18.38
CA VAL A 80 1.80 1.43 -19.63
C VAL A 80 3.05 0.69 -20.14
N PRO A 81 2.96 -0.63 -20.40
CA PRO A 81 4.09 -1.41 -20.92
C PRO A 81 4.69 -0.78 -22.19
N GLY A 82 6.01 -0.55 -22.17
CA GLY A 82 6.75 0.06 -23.29
C GLY A 82 6.65 1.58 -23.40
N TYR A 83 5.73 2.22 -22.66
CA TYR A 83 5.52 3.69 -22.67
C TYR A 83 5.77 4.35 -21.31
N GLY A 84 5.91 3.56 -20.24
CA GLY A 84 6.09 4.08 -18.87
C GLY A 84 4.85 4.84 -18.41
N TRP A 85 5.04 5.97 -17.74
CA TRP A 85 3.95 6.80 -17.20
C TRP A 85 3.46 7.91 -18.16
N GLY A 86 4.22 8.21 -19.22
CA GLY A 86 3.95 9.29 -20.16
C GLY A 86 2.77 9.03 -21.10
N GLY A 87 1.55 9.15 -20.59
CA GLY A 87 0.31 9.05 -21.38
C GLY A 87 -0.80 8.18 -20.76
N GLY A 88 -0.55 7.62 -19.57
CA GLY A 88 -1.51 6.76 -18.87
C GLY A 88 -2.27 7.47 -17.74
N TYR A 89 -2.65 8.74 -17.88
CA TYR A 89 -3.36 9.45 -16.81
C TYR A 89 -4.71 10.03 -17.23
N ALA A 90 -5.61 10.18 -16.27
CA ALA A 90 -6.92 10.77 -16.44
C ALA A 90 -7.28 11.62 -15.22
N VAL A 91 -8.06 12.69 -15.43
CA VAL A 91 -8.85 13.31 -14.36
C VAL A 91 -10.03 12.38 -14.11
N VAL A 92 -10.18 11.90 -12.89
CA VAL A 92 -11.19 10.90 -12.52
C VAL A 92 -12.31 11.48 -11.67
N VAL A 93 -12.03 12.57 -10.94
CA VAL A 93 -13.04 13.36 -10.22
C VAL A 93 -12.73 14.84 -10.46
N SER A 94 -13.76 15.63 -10.77
CA SER A 94 -13.68 17.09 -10.80
C SER A 94 -14.45 17.68 -9.62
N SER A 95 -13.74 17.91 -8.51
CA SER A 95 -14.29 18.48 -7.29
C SER A 95 -13.30 19.46 -6.67
N LEU A 96 -13.82 20.56 -6.11
CA LEU A 96 -13.01 21.50 -5.37
C LEU A 96 -12.44 20.82 -4.12
N PHE A 97 -11.12 20.88 -3.97
CA PHE A 97 -10.38 20.30 -2.85
C PHE A 97 -10.54 18.79 -2.68
N ALA A 98 -10.45 18.02 -3.76
CA ALA A 98 -10.34 16.57 -3.64
C ALA A 98 -9.12 16.18 -2.77
N ARG A 99 -9.37 15.42 -1.69
CA ARG A 99 -8.42 15.12 -0.63
C ARG A 99 -8.26 13.63 -0.43
N SER A 100 -7.03 13.25 -0.07
CA SER A 100 -6.68 11.93 0.47
C SER A 100 -7.26 10.79 -0.37
N PRO A 101 -6.89 10.71 -1.68
CA PRO A 101 -7.40 9.65 -2.52
C PRO A 101 -6.96 8.29 -1.99
N SER A 102 -7.79 7.28 -2.22
CA SER A 102 -7.44 5.88 -2.01
C SER A 102 -7.73 5.11 -3.29
N LEU A 103 -6.87 4.14 -3.62
CA LEU A 103 -6.92 3.37 -4.86
C LEU A 103 -7.06 1.87 -4.57
N ALA A 104 -7.98 1.23 -5.29
CA ALA A 104 -8.10 -0.22 -5.38
C ALA A 104 -8.40 -0.63 -6.83
N PHE A 105 -8.34 -1.94 -7.10
CA PHE A 105 -8.82 -2.53 -8.35
C PHE A 105 -9.97 -3.49 -8.05
N ASP A 106 -11.02 -3.45 -8.87
CA ASP A 106 -12.16 -4.35 -8.76
C ASP A 106 -11.83 -5.77 -9.29
N ARG A 107 -12.81 -6.68 -9.22
CA ARG A 107 -12.74 -8.04 -9.78
C ARG A 107 -12.52 -8.12 -11.31
N HIS A 108 -12.61 -6.99 -12.01
CA HIS A 108 -12.43 -6.88 -13.44
C HIS A 108 -11.11 -6.19 -13.81
N GLU A 109 -10.24 -5.93 -12.84
CA GLU A 109 -8.97 -5.20 -13.02
C GLU A 109 -9.16 -3.74 -13.42
N LEU A 110 -10.32 -3.18 -13.09
CA LEU A 110 -10.61 -1.78 -13.35
C LEU A 110 -10.31 -0.95 -12.09
N PRO A 111 -9.59 0.16 -12.23
CA PRO A 111 -9.24 1.00 -11.10
C PRO A 111 -10.47 1.68 -10.52
N VAL A 112 -10.50 1.74 -9.20
CA VAL A 112 -11.51 2.45 -8.40
C VAL A 112 -10.77 3.40 -7.47
N VAL A 113 -11.16 4.68 -7.52
CA VAL A 113 -10.53 5.76 -6.75
C VAL A 113 -11.57 6.41 -5.87
N GLY A 114 -11.44 6.26 -4.56
CA GLY A 114 -12.18 7.07 -3.59
C GLY A 114 -11.44 8.37 -3.33
N CYS A 115 -12.15 9.47 -3.10
CA CYS A 115 -11.55 10.69 -2.56
C CYS A 115 -12.53 11.46 -1.67
N GLY A 116 -11.99 12.10 -0.64
CA GLY A 116 -12.72 13.08 0.16
C GLY A 116 -12.64 14.49 -0.44
N GLY A 117 -13.02 15.49 0.35
CA GLY A 117 -13.01 16.90 -0.02
C GLY A 117 -14.11 17.68 0.70
N GLU A 118 -14.73 18.63 0.00
CA GLU A 118 -15.99 19.25 0.45
C GLU A 118 -17.15 18.24 0.47
N GLU A 119 -17.01 17.16 -0.29
CA GLU A 119 -17.92 16.02 -0.39
C GLU A 119 -17.06 14.77 -0.64
N VAL A 120 -17.64 13.60 -0.44
CA VAL A 120 -16.96 12.32 -0.72
C VAL A 120 -17.36 11.84 -2.10
N TYR A 121 -16.41 11.35 -2.88
CA TYR A 121 -16.59 10.85 -4.23
C TYR A 121 -15.94 9.49 -4.41
N ILE A 122 -16.47 8.75 -5.37
CA ILE A 122 -15.84 7.54 -5.90
C ILE A 122 -15.84 7.62 -7.42
N ALA A 123 -14.71 7.29 -8.02
CA ALA A 123 -14.56 7.21 -9.46
C ALA A 123 -14.16 5.79 -9.87
N ARG A 124 -14.71 5.32 -10.98
CA ARG A 124 -14.40 4.01 -11.55
C ARG A 124 -14.22 4.08 -13.05
N LEU A 125 -13.37 3.22 -13.57
CA LEU A 125 -13.24 2.98 -15.00
C LEU A 125 -14.20 1.86 -15.40
N ASP A 126 -14.98 2.05 -16.47
CA ASP A 126 -15.80 0.96 -17.03
C ASP A 126 -15.04 0.13 -18.07
N ALA A 127 -15.67 -0.95 -18.55
CA ALA A 127 -15.09 -1.85 -19.56
C ALA A 127 -14.83 -1.17 -20.91
N ASP A 128 -15.47 -0.02 -21.18
CA ASP A 128 -15.30 0.77 -22.39
C ASP A 128 -14.19 1.84 -22.23
N ASN A 129 -13.47 1.83 -21.10
CA ASN A 129 -12.46 2.81 -20.70
C ASN A 129 -13.01 4.24 -20.50
N VAL A 130 -14.26 4.35 -20.04
CA VAL A 130 -14.87 5.62 -19.65
C VAL A 130 -14.85 5.73 -18.13
N TRP A 131 -14.37 6.86 -17.63
CA TRP A 131 -14.44 7.18 -16.20
C TRP A 131 -15.83 7.70 -15.85
N HIS A 132 -16.35 7.20 -14.72
CA HIS A 132 -17.56 7.68 -14.08
C HIS A 132 -17.22 8.06 -12.65
N ASP A 133 -17.68 9.22 -12.20
CA ASP A 133 -17.61 9.64 -10.81
C ASP A 133 -19.00 9.86 -10.22
N ASP A 134 -19.19 9.30 -9.02
CA ASP A 134 -20.41 9.39 -8.25
C ASP A 134 -20.12 10.07 -6.92
N LYS A 135 -21.07 10.91 -6.48
CA LYS A 135 -21.01 11.53 -5.17
C LYS A 135 -21.50 10.56 -4.11
N VAL A 136 -20.66 10.35 -3.11
CA VAL A 136 -20.83 9.36 -2.05
C VAL A 136 -21.55 9.96 -0.83
N TYR A 137 -21.09 11.14 -0.43
CA TYR A 137 -21.53 11.79 0.80
C TYR A 137 -21.52 13.31 0.59
N ASN A 138 -22.58 13.98 1.02
CA ASN A 138 -22.78 15.41 0.78
C ASN A 138 -22.15 16.32 1.83
N GLU A 139 -21.47 15.74 2.82
CA GLU A 139 -20.73 16.51 3.82
C GLU A 139 -19.22 16.33 3.61
N PRO A 140 -18.41 17.30 4.08
CA PRO A 140 -16.97 17.23 3.94
C PRO A 140 -16.39 15.97 4.58
N SER A 141 -15.29 15.47 4.02
CA SER A 141 -14.45 14.47 4.67
C SER A 141 -13.02 14.61 4.19
N TYR A 142 -12.05 14.55 5.09
CA TYR A 142 -10.65 14.81 4.74
C TYR A 142 -9.80 13.54 4.60
N SER A 143 -10.39 12.37 4.80
CA SER A 143 -9.72 11.06 4.69
C SER A 143 -10.76 9.99 4.40
N CYS A 144 -10.44 9.20 3.39
CA CYS A 144 -11.19 8.04 2.99
C CYS A 144 -10.26 6.87 2.70
N SER A 145 -10.84 5.69 2.61
CA SER A 145 -10.17 4.45 2.26
C SER A 145 -11.10 3.59 1.43
N VAL A 146 -10.62 3.04 0.32
CA VAL A 146 -11.35 2.07 -0.50
C VAL A 146 -10.67 0.71 -0.42
N ALA A 147 -11.47 -0.35 -0.35
CA ALA A 147 -10.99 -1.72 -0.37
C ALA A 147 -12.02 -2.63 -1.02
N VAL A 148 -11.55 -3.69 -1.68
CA VAL A 148 -12.40 -4.75 -2.24
C VAL A 148 -12.58 -5.87 -1.24
N ASP A 149 -13.80 -6.40 -1.17
CA ASP A 149 -14.11 -7.61 -0.43
C ASP A 149 -13.68 -8.87 -1.24
N LEU A 150 -13.70 -10.06 -0.64
CA LEU A 150 -13.33 -11.33 -1.27
C LEU A 150 -14.18 -11.71 -2.50
N TYR A 151 -15.33 -11.05 -2.70
CA TYR A 151 -16.19 -11.23 -3.86
C TYR A 151 -15.96 -10.16 -4.94
N GLY A 152 -15.03 -9.24 -4.71
CA GLY A 152 -14.73 -8.12 -5.60
C GLY A 152 -15.65 -6.92 -5.45
N ARG A 153 -16.53 -6.93 -4.45
CA ARG A 153 -17.42 -5.79 -4.19
C ARG A 153 -16.62 -4.70 -3.51
N MET A 154 -16.85 -3.48 -3.96
CA MET A 154 -16.15 -2.32 -3.44
C MET A 154 -16.77 -1.83 -2.14
N ALA A 155 -15.91 -1.45 -1.20
CA ALA A 155 -16.30 -0.75 0.01
C ALA A 155 -15.47 0.51 0.18
N MET A 156 -16.10 1.52 0.76
CA MET A 156 -15.47 2.80 1.06
C MET A 156 -15.76 3.19 2.50
N ALA A 157 -14.71 3.55 3.21
CA ALA A 157 -14.78 4.11 4.54
C ALA A 157 -14.31 5.57 4.54
N TRP A 158 -14.92 6.40 5.37
CA TRP A 158 -14.53 7.79 5.55
C TRP A 158 -14.89 8.26 6.96
N HIS A 159 -14.34 9.41 7.35
CA HIS A 159 -14.76 10.07 8.58
C HIS A 159 -15.66 11.27 8.30
N ASP A 160 -16.66 11.48 9.14
CA ASP A 160 -17.42 12.72 9.19
C ASP A 160 -16.72 13.70 10.16
N PRO A 161 -16.28 14.88 9.70
CA PRO A 161 -15.60 15.87 10.53
C PRO A 161 -16.56 16.74 11.35
N ASP A 162 -17.89 16.60 11.20
CA ASP A 162 -18.86 17.37 11.99
C ASP A 162 -18.60 17.15 13.49
N PRO A 163 -18.20 18.21 14.24
CA PRO A 163 -17.83 18.10 15.64
C PRO A 163 -18.96 17.62 16.56
N THR A 164 -20.20 17.57 16.08
CA THR A 164 -21.38 17.12 16.83
C THR A 164 -21.75 15.66 16.59
N ILE A 165 -21.25 15.06 15.51
CA ILE A 165 -21.61 13.69 15.09
C ILE A 165 -20.38 12.78 14.98
N ARG A 166 -19.23 13.31 14.54
CA ARG A 166 -17.94 12.65 14.25
C ARG A 166 -17.99 11.12 14.26
N LYS A 167 -18.24 10.53 13.08
CA LYS A 167 -18.37 9.07 12.89
C LYS A 167 -17.34 8.57 11.90
N VAL A 168 -16.92 7.33 12.08
CA VAL A 168 -16.42 6.52 10.97
C VAL A 168 -17.61 5.86 10.29
N LEU A 169 -17.69 6.06 8.98
CA LEU A 169 -18.76 5.58 8.12
C LEU A 169 -18.20 4.53 7.17
N LEU A 170 -18.98 3.49 6.88
CA LEU A 170 -18.68 2.47 5.88
C LEU A 170 -19.86 2.31 4.94
N ALA A 171 -19.56 2.26 3.65
CA ALA A 171 -20.51 1.91 2.60
C ALA A 171 -19.97 0.79 1.71
N TYR A 172 -20.90 0.04 1.13
CA TYR A 172 -20.65 -0.98 0.12
C TYR A 172 -21.32 -0.58 -1.18
N ASP A 173 -20.73 -0.97 -2.30
CA ASP A 173 -21.44 -1.11 -3.56
C ASP A 173 -22.54 -2.19 -3.39
N ARG A 174 -23.80 -1.77 -3.54
CA ARG A 174 -24.97 -2.58 -3.19
C ARG A 174 -25.29 -3.61 -4.26
N ASN A 175 -24.94 -3.35 -5.52
CA ASN A 175 -25.46 -4.09 -6.65
C ASN A 175 -24.38 -4.76 -7.50
N ASP A 176 -23.08 -4.43 -7.30
CA ASP A 176 -21.99 -4.90 -8.18
C ASP A 176 -22.27 -4.56 -9.67
N ASP A 177 -23.19 -3.61 -9.92
CA ASP A 177 -23.61 -3.14 -11.23
C ASP A 177 -22.78 -1.93 -11.68
N GLY A 178 -21.85 -1.50 -10.82
CA GLY A 178 -21.06 -0.32 -11.05
C GLY A 178 -21.95 0.90 -11.17
N ALA A 179 -22.89 1.09 -10.25
CA ALA A 179 -23.54 2.36 -9.97
C ALA A 179 -23.55 2.58 -8.46
N PHE A 180 -22.92 3.67 -7.99
CA PHE A 180 -23.07 4.13 -6.59
C PHE A 180 -24.32 5.02 -6.50
N ASP A 181 -25.40 4.61 -7.17
CA ASP A 181 -26.60 5.41 -7.38
C ASP A 181 -27.56 5.40 -6.18
N GLU A 182 -27.38 4.46 -5.24
CA GLU A 182 -27.88 4.58 -3.87
C GLU A 182 -26.87 3.94 -2.90
N PHE A 183 -26.36 4.72 -1.93
CA PHE A 183 -25.65 4.12 -0.80
C PHE A 183 -26.49 2.99 -0.22
N GLY A 184 -25.86 1.83 -0.01
CA GLY A 184 -26.33 0.89 0.99
C GLY A 184 -26.54 1.60 2.33
N GLU A 185 -27.09 0.91 3.33
CA GLU A 185 -27.18 1.50 4.66
C GLU A 185 -25.79 1.93 5.14
N ILE A 186 -25.54 3.24 5.23
CA ILE A 186 -24.28 3.79 5.72
C ILE A 186 -24.16 3.38 7.17
N GLN A 187 -23.17 2.52 7.46
CA GLN A 187 -22.99 2.00 8.79
C GLN A 187 -22.20 3.00 9.63
N THR A 188 -22.72 3.31 10.81
CA THR A 188 -21.94 3.97 11.85
C THR A 188 -21.09 2.92 12.57
N VAL A 189 -19.77 3.02 12.43
CA VAL A 189 -18.81 2.03 12.94
C VAL A 189 -18.57 2.22 14.44
N ASN A 190 -18.47 3.47 14.88
CA ASN A 190 -18.13 3.85 16.25
C ASN A 190 -19.10 4.91 16.80
N TRP A 191 -19.50 4.79 18.06
CA TRP A 191 -20.16 5.83 18.86
C TRP A 191 -19.84 5.57 20.34
N PRO A 192 -19.33 6.54 21.14
CA PRO A 192 -19.20 7.99 20.89
C PRO A 192 -17.81 8.44 20.38
N LEU A 193 -16.96 7.53 19.93
CA LEU A 193 -15.58 7.82 19.51
C LEU A 193 -15.53 8.48 18.13
N THR A 194 -14.55 9.33 17.91
CA THR A 194 -14.49 10.24 16.76
C THR A 194 -13.31 9.83 15.89
N GLY A 195 -13.48 9.45 14.62
CA GLY A 195 -12.39 8.86 13.84
C GLY A 195 -11.70 9.83 12.88
N GLN A 196 -10.39 9.78 12.75
CA GLN A 196 -9.62 10.39 11.65
C GLN A 196 -8.67 9.38 11.02
N TYR A 197 -8.20 9.70 9.81
CA TYR A 197 -7.17 8.92 9.11
C TYR A 197 -7.56 7.45 8.92
N VAL A 198 -8.76 7.21 8.40
CA VAL A 198 -9.30 5.85 8.29
C VAL A 198 -8.52 5.00 7.28
N SER A 199 -8.25 3.76 7.63
CA SER A 199 -7.74 2.71 6.74
C SER A 199 -8.64 1.48 6.84
N LEU A 200 -9.07 0.98 5.69
CA LEU A 200 -10.00 -0.14 5.52
C LEU A 200 -9.27 -1.36 4.94
N ALA A 201 -9.59 -2.53 5.48
CA ALA A 201 -9.19 -3.81 4.93
C ALA A 201 -10.30 -4.85 5.18
N PHE A 202 -10.14 -6.05 4.65
CA PHE A 202 -11.03 -7.19 4.90
C PHE A 202 -10.24 -8.35 5.48
N ASP A 203 -10.79 -9.04 6.47
CA ASP A 203 -10.19 -10.26 7.00
C ASP A 203 -10.48 -11.49 6.12
N GLY A 204 -9.90 -12.63 6.48
CA GLY A 204 -10.11 -13.90 5.76
C GLY A 204 -11.55 -14.42 5.79
N ASP A 205 -12.41 -13.91 6.67
CA ASP A 205 -13.84 -14.22 6.74
C ASP A 205 -14.70 -13.19 5.97
N ASN A 206 -14.06 -12.31 5.19
CA ASN A 206 -14.68 -11.21 4.45
C ASN A 206 -15.37 -10.15 5.33
N ARG A 207 -14.90 -9.96 6.56
CA ARG A 207 -15.42 -8.92 7.45
C ARG A 207 -14.59 -7.65 7.27
N PRO A 208 -15.24 -6.48 7.10
CA PRO A 208 -14.52 -5.22 7.05
C PRO A 208 -13.84 -4.95 8.40
N MET A 209 -12.62 -4.45 8.30
CA MET A 209 -11.79 -4.02 9.41
C MET A 209 -11.33 -2.60 9.15
N LEU A 210 -11.32 -1.79 10.20
CA LEU A 210 -10.99 -0.38 10.14
C LEU A 210 -9.93 -0.08 11.20
N ALA A 211 -8.89 0.64 10.83
CA ALA A 211 -8.03 1.34 11.76
C ALA A 211 -8.25 2.84 11.62
N TYR A 212 -8.26 3.55 12.73
CA TYR A 212 -8.43 5.00 12.75
C TYR A 212 -7.84 5.58 14.02
N GLN A 213 -7.52 6.88 13.98
CA GLN A 213 -7.18 7.62 15.19
C GLN A 213 -8.46 8.11 15.85
N ASP A 214 -8.59 7.96 17.17
CA ASP A 214 -9.62 8.70 17.89
C ASP A 214 -9.26 10.20 17.93
N ALA A 215 -10.14 11.10 17.49
CA ALA A 215 -9.82 12.51 17.33
C ALA A 215 -9.90 13.30 18.64
N ASP A 216 -10.41 12.70 19.73
CA ASP A 216 -10.48 13.32 21.04
C ASP A 216 -9.35 12.84 21.96
N SER A 217 -9.04 11.53 21.97
CA SER A 217 -7.95 10.98 22.76
C SER A 217 -6.65 10.80 21.99
N GLU A 218 -6.67 10.89 20.66
CA GLU A 218 -5.55 10.63 19.75
C GLU A 218 -5.03 9.18 19.81
N ASP A 219 -5.84 8.26 20.36
CA ASP A 219 -5.51 6.85 20.51
C ASP A 219 -5.66 6.07 19.20
N LEU A 220 -4.92 4.97 19.08
CA LEU A 220 -5.09 4.04 17.98
C LEU A 220 -6.31 3.15 18.22
N MET A 221 -7.28 3.20 17.31
CA MET A 221 -8.49 2.41 17.36
C MET A 221 -8.53 1.40 16.22
N PHE A 222 -9.06 0.22 16.53
CA PHE A 222 -9.37 -0.83 15.57
C PHE A 222 -10.84 -1.23 15.71
N ALA A 223 -11.53 -1.37 14.59
CA ALA A 223 -12.89 -1.86 14.55
C ALA A 223 -13.03 -3.00 13.54
N VAL A 224 -13.74 -4.06 13.93
CA VAL A 224 -14.09 -5.18 13.03
C VAL A 224 -15.58 -5.46 13.13
N GLN A 225 -16.21 -5.72 11.99
CA GLN A 225 -17.63 -6.04 11.96
C GLN A 225 -17.86 -7.43 12.56
N GLY A 226 -18.77 -7.49 13.52
CA GLY A 226 -19.28 -8.73 14.11
C GLY A 226 -20.48 -9.26 13.33
N ALA A 227 -21.49 -9.76 14.05
CA ALA A 227 -22.72 -10.22 13.42
C ALA A 227 -23.60 -9.03 13.00
N GLY A 228 -24.02 -9.02 11.72
CA GLY A 228 -24.88 -7.97 11.17
C GLY A 228 -24.16 -6.62 11.10
N THR A 229 -24.75 -5.57 11.66
CA THR A 229 -24.20 -4.20 11.69
C THR A 229 -23.51 -3.86 13.02
N VAL A 230 -23.25 -4.86 13.86
CA VAL A 230 -22.57 -4.66 15.16
C VAL A 230 -21.07 -4.60 14.95
N TRP A 231 -20.42 -3.60 15.52
CA TRP A 231 -18.97 -3.41 15.45
C TRP A 231 -18.31 -3.68 16.78
N LEU A 232 -17.23 -4.46 16.76
CA LEU A 232 -16.32 -4.61 17.89
C LEU A 232 -15.23 -3.54 17.76
N ASN A 233 -15.20 -2.62 18.72
CA ASN A 233 -14.21 -1.53 18.76
C ASN A 233 -13.17 -1.82 19.85
N ILE A 234 -11.90 -1.66 19.52
CA ILE A 234 -10.75 -1.97 20.38
C ILE A 234 -9.82 -0.77 20.37
N CYS A 235 -9.49 -0.25 21.55
CA CYS A 235 -8.35 0.66 21.70
C CYS A 235 -7.08 -0.18 21.68
N VAL A 236 -6.31 -0.10 20.60
CA VAL A 236 -5.10 -0.90 20.39
C VAL A 236 -3.94 -0.29 21.17
N ASP A 237 -3.75 1.02 21.04
CA ASP A 237 -2.70 1.78 21.73
C ASP A 237 -3.31 3.06 22.31
N GLY A 238 -3.49 3.07 23.63
CA GLY A 238 -4.34 4.02 24.37
C GLY A 238 -3.60 5.01 25.26
N ALA A 239 -2.32 5.29 24.98
CA ALA A 239 -1.50 6.17 25.81
C ALA A 239 -1.66 7.67 25.48
N GLY A 240 -2.57 8.04 24.57
CA GLY A 240 -2.68 9.38 24.01
C GLY A 240 -1.59 9.67 22.97
N SER A 241 -1.97 10.35 21.88
CA SER A 241 -1.09 10.69 20.75
C SER A 241 -0.41 9.47 20.12
N GLN A 242 -1.09 8.32 20.09
CA GLN A 242 -0.54 7.07 19.59
C GLN A 242 -1.11 6.64 18.24
N GLY A 243 -2.22 7.19 17.76
CA GLY A 243 -2.93 6.63 16.60
C GLY A 243 -2.66 7.32 15.26
N TRP A 244 -1.57 8.06 15.10
CA TRP A 244 -1.51 9.02 13.99
C TRP A 244 -1.23 8.35 12.63
N LYS A 245 -2.09 8.65 11.65
CA LYS A 245 -2.12 8.10 10.28
C LYS A 245 -1.93 6.56 10.20
N PRO A 246 -2.87 5.76 10.75
CA PRO A 246 -2.72 4.31 10.79
C PRO A 246 -2.94 3.66 9.42
N SER A 247 -2.04 2.79 9.01
CA SER A 247 -2.18 1.95 7.82
C SER A 247 -2.48 0.52 8.25
N LEU A 248 -3.69 0.04 7.93
CA LEU A 248 -4.15 -1.33 8.22
C LEU A 248 -3.88 -2.26 7.04
N ALA A 249 -3.30 -3.42 7.32
CA ALA A 249 -3.16 -4.51 6.35
C ALA A 249 -3.42 -5.86 7.02
N VAL A 250 -3.64 -6.89 6.22
CA VAL A 250 -3.88 -8.25 6.70
C VAL A 250 -2.76 -9.14 6.21
N ASN A 251 -2.18 -9.91 7.14
CA ASN A 251 -1.15 -10.86 6.79
C ASN A 251 -1.76 -11.99 5.93
N PRO A 252 -1.28 -12.20 4.68
CA PRO A 252 -1.88 -13.17 3.77
C PRO A 252 -1.64 -14.63 4.19
N MET A 253 -0.68 -14.89 5.08
CA MET A 253 -0.37 -16.24 5.56
C MET A 253 -1.18 -16.63 6.80
N THR A 254 -1.46 -15.68 7.69
CA THR A 254 -2.16 -15.95 8.97
C THR A 254 -3.61 -15.47 8.97
N GLY A 255 -3.95 -14.52 8.10
CA GLY A 255 -5.23 -13.82 8.12
C GLY A 255 -5.36 -12.79 9.25
N TYR A 256 -4.29 -12.52 10.00
CA TYR A 256 -4.33 -11.59 11.13
C TYR A 256 -4.08 -10.14 10.69
N PRO A 257 -4.82 -9.18 11.28
CA PRO A 257 -4.61 -7.77 11.01
C PRO A 257 -3.32 -7.25 11.67
N ALA A 258 -2.70 -6.29 11.01
CA ALA A 258 -1.63 -5.48 11.56
C ALA A 258 -1.78 -4.02 11.14
N ILE A 259 -1.25 -3.13 11.97
CA ILE A 259 -1.36 -1.69 11.81
C ILE A 259 0.02 -1.06 11.98
N ALA A 260 0.49 -0.34 10.96
CA ALA A 260 1.63 0.57 11.12
C ALA A 260 1.10 1.99 11.37
N TYR A 261 1.73 2.74 12.25
CA TYR A 261 1.25 4.06 12.65
C TYR A 261 2.39 4.90 13.24
N ALA A 262 2.15 6.22 13.32
CA ALA A 262 3.05 7.14 14.00
C ALA A 262 2.60 7.32 15.47
N GLY A 263 3.44 6.88 16.40
CA GLY A 263 3.22 6.98 17.84
C GLY A 263 3.87 8.20 18.47
N ASP A 264 3.61 8.42 19.75
CA ASP A 264 4.24 9.47 20.57
C ASP A 264 4.15 10.88 19.96
N GLY A 265 2.97 11.25 19.44
CA GLY A 265 2.71 12.53 18.77
C GLY A 265 3.40 12.65 17.40
N GLY A 266 3.69 11.51 16.76
CA GLY A 266 4.46 11.46 15.53
C GLY A 266 5.97 11.30 15.74
N GLY A 267 6.43 11.07 16.97
CA GLY A 267 7.85 10.91 17.28
C GLY A 267 8.41 9.51 16.98
N SER A 268 7.57 8.48 16.84
CA SER A 268 8.03 7.10 16.67
C SER A 268 7.27 6.34 15.58
N LEU A 269 7.98 5.47 14.85
CA LEU A 269 7.34 4.47 13.99
C LEU A 269 6.90 3.29 14.86
N ARG A 270 5.62 2.93 14.82
CA ARG A 270 5.08 1.80 15.57
C ARG A 270 4.38 0.80 14.66
N TYR A 271 4.41 -0.45 15.09
CA TYR A 271 3.75 -1.57 14.43
C TYR A 271 3.01 -2.41 15.47
N ALA A 272 1.70 -2.57 15.29
CA ALA A 272 0.84 -3.43 16.09
C ALA A 272 0.38 -4.62 15.25
N GLU A 273 0.51 -5.83 15.78
CA GLU A 273 0.10 -7.08 15.12
C GLU A 273 -0.79 -7.90 16.05
N TRP A 274 -1.90 -8.41 15.53
CA TRP A 274 -2.73 -9.36 16.27
C TRP A 274 -2.13 -10.77 16.20
N ASP A 275 -1.89 -11.39 17.34
CA ASP A 275 -1.30 -12.75 17.41
C ASP A 275 -2.34 -13.89 17.52
N GLY A 276 -3.63 -13.53 17.47
CA GLY A 276 -4.75 -14.44 17.73
C GLY A 276 -5.38 -14.28 19.12
N HIS A 277 -4.69 -13.62 20.06
CA HIS A 277 -5.12 -13.43 21.44
C HIS A 277 -5.04 -11.98 21.91
N GLU A 278 -3.97 -11.27 21.56
CA GLU A 278 -3.75 -9.87 21.92
C GLU A 278 -2.98 -9.10 20.83
N TRP A 279 -2.99 -7.77 20.93
CA TRP A 279 -2.21 -6.89 20.07
C TRP A 279 -0.79 -6.79 20.61
N GLN A 280 0.19 -7.19 19.80
CA GLN A 280 1.61 -7.03 20.08
C GLN A 280 2.10 -5.73 19.45
N ILE A 281 2.54 -4.78 20.28
CA ILE A 281 2.99 -3.46 19.83
C ILE A 281 4.52 -3.38 19.90
N THR A 282 5.14 -2.96 18.81
CA THR A 282 6.59 -2.78 18.70
C THR A 282 6.91 -1.37 18.20
N THR A 283 7.78 -0.65 18.90
CA THR A 283 8.42 0.56 18.38
C THR A 283 9.58 0.17 17.47
N LEU A 284 9.55 0.65 16.23
CA LEU A 284 10.53 0.31 15.20
C LEU A 284 11.60 1.40 15.10
N PRO A 285 12.87 1.02 14.83
CA PRO A 285 13.91 1.99 14.56
C PRO A 285 13.68 2.65 13.20
N ASN A 286 13.98 3.95 13.10
CA ASN A 286 14.04 4.69 11.86
C ASN A 286 15.46 5.32 11.67
N PRO A 287 15.88 5.63 10.43
CA PRO A 287 17.23 6.07 10.12
C PRO A 287 17.74 7.30 10.89
N ARG A 288 16.87 8.25 11.26
CA ARG A 288 17.27 9.52 11.88
C ARG A 288 16.82 9.68 13.32
N ASP A 289 16.07 8.74 13.89
CA ASP A 289 15.47 8.90 15.22
C ASP A 289 14.61 10.17 15.30
N ASN A 290 13.86 10.46 14.22
CA ASN A 290 13.05 11.67 14.08
C ASN A 290 11.59 11.36 13.75
N GLY A 291 10.75 12.39 13.71
CA GLY A 291 9.31 12.25 13.56
C GLY A 291 8.86 11.62 12.23
N ILE A 292 7.78 10.84 12.32
CA ILE A 292 7.10 10.15 11.23
C ILE A 292 5.84 10.92 10.85
N LEU A 293 5.67 11.22 9.56
CA LEU A 293 4.61 12.11 9.07
C LEU A 293 3.60 11.42 8.14
N GLY A 294 3.88 10.17 7.79
CA GLY A 294 3.03 9.31 6.97
C GLY A 294 3.63 7.91 6.92
N VAL A 295 2.78 6.89 6.93
CA VAL A 295 3.16 5.48 6.89
C VAL A 295 2.25 4.73 5.94
N SER A 296 2.76 3.65 5.36
CA SER A 296 1.99 2.69 4.60
C SER A 296 2.54 1.30 4.87
N LEU A 297 1.63 0.37 5.19
CA LEU A 297 1.90 -1.02 5.50
C LEU A 297 1.35 -1.92 4.39
N ALA A 298 2.19 -2.84 3.94
CA ALA A 298 1.80 -3.98 3.13
C ALA A 298 2.56 -5.23 3.59
N PHE A 299 2.06 -6.39 3.18
CA PHE A 299 2.71 -7.68 3.44
C PHE A 299 3.24 -8.24 2.12
N ASP A 300 4.43 -8.84 2.16
CA ASP A 300 4.93 -9.63 1.04
C ASP A 300 3.95 -10.81 0.84
N PRO A 301 3.33 -10.94 -0.34
CA PRO A 301 2.35 -11.99 -0.62
C PRO A 301 2.97 -13.39 -0.61
N ALA A 302 4.29 -13.52 -0.73
CA ALA A 302 4.99 -14.80 -0.84
C ALA A 302 5.21 -15.47 0.53
N ASP A 303 5.47 -14.68 1.57
CA ASP A 303 5.85 -15.17 2.89
C ASP A 303 5.09 -14.51 4.07
N GLY A 304 4.31 -13.47 3.82
CA GLY A 304 3.57 -12.73 4.83
C GLY A 304 4.45 -11.86 5.73
N ASN A 305 5.67 -11.50 5.30
CA ASN A 305 6.49 -10.56 6.04
C ASN A 305 6.00 -9.11 5.86
N PRO A 306 5.87 -8.33 6.94
CA PRO A 306 5.44 -6.94 6.84
C PRO A 306 6.54 -6.03 6.30
N ALA A 307 6.10 -5.06 5.51
CA ALA A 307 6.92 -3.99 4.95
C ALA A 307 6.21 -2.64 5.13
N ILE A 308 6.97 -1.64 5.56
CA ILE A 308 6.46 -0.32 5.90
C ILE A 308 7.28 0.74 5.17
N ALA A 309 6.63 1.50 4.30
CA ALA A 309 7.18 2.74 3.76
C ALA A 309 6.72 3.92 4.62
N TYR A 310 7.60 4.89 4.87
CA TYR A 310 7.27 6.02 5.72
C TYR A 310 8.05 7.29 5.36
N HIS A 311 7.42 8.42 5.64
CA HIS A 311 8.02 9.75 5.56
C HIS A 311 8.64 10.11 6.90
N GLU A 312 9.97 10.23 6.95
CA GLU A 312 10.70 10.65 8.14
C GLU A 312 11.15 12.11 7.97
N GLY A 313 10.77 12.97 8.91
CA GLY A 313 11.06 14.40 8.85
C GLY A 313 12.54 14.74 8.92
N ASP A 314 12.89 15.98 8.55
CA ASP A 314 14.25 16.52 8.70
C ASP A 314 14.51 17.05 10.13
N PRO A 315 15.47 16.47 10.88
CA PRO A 315 15.82 16.97 12.22
C PRO A 315 16.48 18.36 12.19
N LEU A 316 16.91 18.86 11.03
CA LEU A 316 17.60 20.15 10.87
C LEU A 316 16.68 21.30 10.44
N SER A 317 15.37 21.08 10.31
CA SER A 317 14.45 22.11 9.83
C SER A 317 14.36 23.32 10.78
N GLY A 318 14.73 23.15 12.05
CA GLY A 318 14.81 24.23 13.04
C GLY A 318 13.44 24.80 13.45
N ASP A 319 12.34 24.24 12.93
CA ASP A 319 10.98 24.57 13.30
C ASP A 319 10.53 23.72 14.51
N PRO A 320 9.92 24.31 15.55
CA PRO A 320 9.36 23.57 16.67
C PRO A 320 8.16 22.67 16.31
N ALA A 321 7.58 22.79 15.11
CA ALA A 321 6.58 21.86 14.58
C ALA A 321 7.22 20.89 13.56
N PRO A 322 6.72 19.65 13.41
CA PRO A 322 7.15 18.78 12.33
C PRO A 322 6.94 19.50 11.00
N ASP A 323 8.02 19.91 10.36
CA ASP A 323 7.96 20.52 9.04
C ASP A 323 7.49 19.46 8.04
N TRP A 324 6.21 19.55 7.70
CA TRP A 324 5.48 18.61 6.85
C TRP A 324 6.08 18.38 5.46
N ASN A 325 7.01 19.23 5.05
CA ASN A 325 7.53 19.29 3.70
C ASN A 325 8.96 18.79 3.57
N PHE A 326 9.73 18.67 4.66
CA PHE A 326 11.16 18.35 4.61
C PHE A 326 11.42 17.00 5.27
N GLY A 327 11.97 16.05 4.51
CA GLY A 327 12.20 14.71 5.01
C GLY A 327 12.81 13.77 3.99
N LEU A 328 12.68 12.48 4.24
CA LEU A 328 13.10 11.42 3.33
C LEU A 328 12.00 10.35 3.21
N LEU A 329 12.09 9.57 2.14
CA LEU A 329 11.40 8.30 2.05
C LEU A 329 12.29 7.22 2.67
N ALA A 330 11.78 6.53 3.67
CA ALA A 330 12.40 5.35 4.23
C ALA A 330 11.49 4.13 4.14
N PHE A 331 12.13 2.97 4.28
CA PHE A 331 11.49 1.67 4.17
C PHE A 331 12.06 0.75 5.24
N THR A 332 11.15 0.10 5.96
CA THR A 332 11.45 -0.86 7.02
C THR A 332 10.75 -2.17 6.71
N TRP A 333 11.44 -3.29 6.88
CA TRP A 333 10.87 -4.62 6.62
C TRP A 333 11.29 -5.61 7.70
N ARG A 334 10.46 -6.63 7.91
CA ARG A 334 10.75 -7.70 8.85
C ARG A 334 11.26 -8.93 8.11
N HIS A 335 12.37 -9.49 8.58
CA HIS A 335 12.94 -10.75 8.10
C HIS A 335 13.57 -11.51 9.26
N ASP A 336 13.36 -12.82 9.35
CA ASP A 336 13.84 -13.67 10.46
C ASP A 336 13.53 -13.08 11.87
N GLU A 337 12.31 -12.58 12.06
CA GLU A 337 11.85 -11.92 13.31
C GLU A 337 12.59 -10.62 13.67
N THR A 338 13.47 -10.13 12.80
CA THR A 338 14.20 -8.87 12.99
C THR A 338 13.73 -7.80 12.01
N TRP A 339 13.80 -6.54 12.45
CA TRP A 339 13.45 -5.39 11.61
C TRP A 339 14.71 -4.72 11.08
N GLU A 340 14.74 -4.51 9.77
CA GLU A 340 15.77 -3.75 9.07
C GLU A 340 15.15 -2.49 8.46
N ASN A 341 15.97 -1.46 8.25
CA ASN A 341 15.53 -0.21 7.63
C ASN A 341 16.56 0.35 6.65
N GLN A 342 16.07 1.16 5.71
CA GLN A 342 16.90 1.92 4.79
C GLN A 342 16.22 3.21 4.32
N VAL A 343 17.06 4.15 3.88
CA VAL A 343 16.62 5.31 3.11
C VAL A 343 16.43 4.90 1.65
N VAL A 344 15.26 5.22 1.08
CA VAL A 344 14.91 4.94 -0.31
C VAL A 344 15.12 6.17 -1.20
N ALA A 345 14.68 7.34 -0.73
CA ALA A 345 14.86 8.61 -1.46
C ALA A 345 15.21 9.74 -0.47
N TRP A 346 16.25 10.50 -0.80
CA TRP A 346 16.83 11.55 0.04
C TRP A 346 17.18 12.84 -0.73
N GLU A 347 17.11 12.84 -2.08
CA GLU A 347 17.46 14.02 -2.86
C GLU A 347 16.28 14.99 -2.94
N GLY A 348 16.38 16.09 -2.18
CA GLY A 348 15.33 17.11 -2.07
C GLY A 348 14.24 16.72 -1.09
N ASP A 349 13.23 17.58 -1.00
CA ASP A 349 12.07 17.42 -0.13
C ASP A 349 11.16 16.30 -0.66
N THR A 350 11.32 15.07 -0.18
CA THR A 350 10.74 13.88 -0.82
C THR A 350 10.15 12.90 0.17
N GLY A 351 9.35 11.97 -0.33
CA GLY A 351 8.80 10.85 0.44
C GLY A 351 7.47 11.14 1.11
N LEU A 352 6.81 12.25 0.75
CA LEU A 352 5.52 12.66 1.30
C LEU A 352 4.43 11.64 0.93
N HIS A 353 3.64 11.26 1.94
CA HIS A 353 2.48 10.36 1.82
C HIS A 353 2.80 9.07 1.03
N PRO A 354 3.75 8.27 1.54
CA PRO A 354 4.18 7.08 0.85
C PRO A 354 3.07 6.04 0.85
N SER A 355 2.98 5.28 -0.24
CA SER A 355 2.12 4.11 -0.35
C SER A 355 2.93 2.95 -0.89
N VAL A 356 3.08 1.90 -0.07
CA VAL A 356 3.72 0.65 -0.48
C VAL A 356 2.66 -0.36 -0.92
N ALA A 357 2.95 -1.09 -1.98
CA ALA A 357 2.17 -2.25 -2.41
C ALA A 357 3.10 -3.26 -3.09
N PHE A 358 2.68 -4.53 -3.11
CA PHE A 358 3.41 -5.59 -3.78
C PHE A 358 2.75 -5.97 -5.10
N ASN A 359 3.57 -6.42 -6.04
CA ASN A 359 3.11 -6.97 -7.30
C ASN A 359 2.75 -8.45 -7.14
N ASP A 360 1.57 -8.70 -6.57
CA ASP A 360 1.06 -10.03 -6.17
C ASP A 360 0.91 -11.03 -7.33
N TYR A 361 0.81 -10.54 -8.56
CA TYR A 361 0.58 -11.35 -9.77
C TYR A 361 1.79 -11.42 -10.69
N GLY A 362 2.80 -10.61 -10.37
CA GLY A 362 4.08 -10.64 -11.02
C GLY A 362 5.11 -11.36 -10.13
N PRO A 363 6.33 -10.85 -10.08
CA PRO A 363 7.44 -11.48 -9.35
C PRO A 363 7.40 -11.23 -7.84
N GLY A 364 6.34 -10.60 -7.32
CA GLY A 364 6.14 -10.31 -5.91
C GLY A 364 6.71 -8.99 -5.43
N TRP A 365 7.37 -8.16 -6.26
CA TRP A 365 8.17 -7.02 -5.79
C TRP A 365 7.39 -5.89 -5.10
N ALA A 366 8.05 -5.24 -4.13
CA ALA A 366 7.56 -4.02 -3.53
C ALA A 366 7.74 -2.82 -4.47
N GLY A 367 6.69 -2.02 -4.60
CA GLY A 367 6.74 -0.67 -5.16
C GLY A 367 6.27 0.35 -4.14
N ILE A 368 6.80 1.56 -4.23
CA ILE A 368 6.40 2.69 -3.40
C ILE A 368 6.08 3.88 -4.29
N ALA A 369 4.87 4.44 -4.14
CA ALA A 369 4.53 5.75 -4.69
C ALA A 369 4.63 6.81 -3.59
N TYR A 370 5.08 8.02 -3.94
CA TYR A 370 5.23 9.12 -2.99
C TYR A 370 5.22 10.47 -3.72
N LEU A 371 5.10 11.55 -2.96
CA LEU A 371 5.18 12.93 -3.45
C LEU A 371 6.48 13.62 -3.00
N ASP A 372 6.92 14.61 -3.76
CA ASP A 372 7.88 15.62 -3.31
C ASP A 372 7.20 16.93 -2.89
N SER A 373 7.93 17.87 -2.27
CA SER A 373 7.35 19.15 -1.81
C SER A 373 6.87 20.05 -2.94
N LEU A 374 7.33 19.82 -4.17
CA LEU A 374 6.86 20.52 -5.36
C LEU A 374 5.55 19.92 -5.89
N GLY A 375 5.08 18.81 -5.31
CA GLY A 375 3.86 18.12 -5.73
C GLY A 375 4.04 17.23 -6.94
N ASN A 376 5.28 16.86 -7.31
CA ASN A 376 5.49 15.79 -8.28
C ASN A 376 5.22 14.44 -7.61
N VAL A 377 4.70 13.51 -8.41
CA VAL A 377 4.41 12.14 -8.00
C VAL A 377 5.49 11.24 -8.56
N TRP A 378 6.06 10.43 -7.69
CA TRP A 378 7.15 9.52 -7.98
C TRP A 378 6.75 8.08 -7.66
N TYR A 379 7.38 7.15 -8.35
CA TYR A 379 7.25 5.71 -8.12
C TYR A 379 8.63 5.07 -8.14
N VAL A 380 8.87 4.16 -7.22
CA VAL A 380 10.10 3.38 -7.14
C VAL A 380 9.77 1.91 -6.91
N GLU A 381 10.52 1.00 -7.53
CA GLU A 381 10.31 -0.44 -7.42
C GLU A 381 11.61 -1.14 -7.06
N ASP A 382 11.50 -2.21 -6.25
CA ASP A 382 12.61 -3.10 -5.96
C ASP A 382 12.66 -4.21 -7.04
N PRO A 383 13.54 -4.12 -8.05
CA PRO A 383 13.69 -5.17 -9.06
C PRO A 383 14.25 -6.47 -8.44
N PRO A 384 14.21 -7.61 -9.15
CA PRO A 384 14.88 -8.79 -8.64
C PRO A 384 16.39 -8.51 -8.69
N VAL A 385 17.14 -9.05 -7.74
CA VAL A 385 18.60 -9.16 -7.90
C VAL A 385 18.83 -10.08 -9.10
N VAL A 386 18.98 -9.52 -10.30
CA VAL A 386 19.37 -10.29 -11.47
C VAL A 386 20.82 -10.69 -11.24
N PRO A 387 21.14 -11.98 -11.06
CA PRO A 387 22.54 -12.37 -10.91
C PRO A 387 23.30 -11.87 -12.13
N GLU A 388 24.44 -11.17 -11.92
CA GLU A 388 25.20 -10.57 -13.01
C GLU A 388 25.37 -11.54 -14.19
N PRO A 389 25.45 -11.07 -15.45
CA PRO A 389 25.55 -11.93 -16.63
C PRO A 389 26.62 -13.02 -16.53
N ALA A 390 27.71 -12.75 -15.80
CA ALA A 390 28.78 -13.70 -15.50
C ALA A 390 28.32 -14.89 -14.63
N THR A 391 27.46 -14.63 -13.63
CA THR A 391 26.88 -15.65 -12.73
C THR A 391 25.86 -16.52 -13.46
N LEU A 392 25.06 -15.95 -14.37
CA LEU A 392 24.19 -16.69 -15.29
C LEU A 392 24.99 -17.59 -16.24
N ALA A 393 26.11 -17.10 -16.76
CA ALA A 393 27.01 -17.88 -17.61
C ALA A 393 27.70 -19.03 -16.83
N LEU A 394 28.11 -18.78 -15.58
CA LEU A 394 28.73 -19.79 -14.72
C LEU A 394 27.75 -20.91 -14.32
N LEU A 395 26.51 -20.54 -13.98
CA LEU A 395 25.44 -21.49 -13.64
C LEU A 395 25.02 -22.32 -14.86
N ALA A 396 24.90 -21.69 -16.03
CA ALA A 396 24.67 -22.40 -17.29
C ALA A 396 25.81 -23.37 -17.62
N ALA A 397 27.07 -22.96 -17.42
CA ALA A 397 28.24 -23.82 -17.61
C ALA A 397 28.28 -24.99 -16.60
N GLY A 398 27.92 -24.75 -15.34
CA GLY A 398 27.82 -25.76 -14.29
C GLY A 398 26.75 -26.82 -14.58
N ALA A 399 25.57 -26.41 -15.01
CA ALA A 399 24.48 -27.33 -15.40
C ALA A 399 24.87 -28.22 -16.59
N VAL A 400 25.58 -27.66 -17.58
CA VAL A 400 26.14 -28.41 -18.72
C VAL A 400 27.21 -29.41 -18.27
N ALA A 401 28.09 -29.02 -17.33
CA ALA A 401 29.14 -29.89 -16.80
C ALA A 401 28.57 -31.08 -15.99
N VAL A 402 27.53 -30.86 -15.17
CA VAL A 402 26.85 -31.92 -14.41
C VAL A 402 26.14 -32.91 -15.36
N ALA A 403 25.48 -32.40 -16.41
CA ALA A 403 24.88 -33.25 -17.44
C ALA A 403 25.92 -34.07 -18.23
N ALA A 404 27.13 -33.53 -18.44
CA ALA A 404 28.24 -34.24 -19.06
C ALA A 404 28.91 -35.27 -18.11
N GLY A 405 29.01 -34.96 -16.82
CA GLY A 405 29.58 -35.84 -15.79
C GLY A 405 28.76 -37.11 -15.56
N ARG A 406 27.43 -37.00 -15.51
CA ARG A 406 26.53 -38.17 -15.37
C ARG A 406 26.64 -39.16 -16.54
N ARG A 407 26.96 -38.69 -17.76
CA ARG A 407 27.21 -39.56 -18.93
C ARG A 407 28.54 -40.34 -18.86
N ARG A 408 29.55 -39.86 -18.13
CA ARG A 408 30.82 -40.58 -17.96
C ARG A 408 30.75 -41.68 -16.91
N GLY A 409 29.86 -41.55 -15.93
CA GLY A 409 29.60 -42.59 -14.92
C GLY A 409 28.93 -43.83 -15.52
N ASP A 410 27.93 -43.65 -16.39
CA ASP A 410 27.19 -44.77 -17.00
C ASP A 410 27.98 -45.56 -18.06
N ARG A 411 29.03 -44.97 -18.66
CA ARG A 411 29.91 -45.68 -19.62
C ARG A 411 31.01 -46.52 -18.97
N ARG A 412 31.14 -46.51 -17.64
CA ARG A 412 32.09 -47.37 -16.90
C ARG A 412 31.43 -48.58 -16.24
N ARG A 413 30.13 -48.80 -16.46
CA ARG A 413 29.39 -50.01 -16.06
C ARG A 413 28.72 -50.63 -17.29
N SER A 414 29.53 -51.23 -18.16
CA SER A 414 29.09 -52.18 -19.19
C SER A 414 30.21 -53.15 -19.49
#